data_AF-A0A932PAT3-F1
#
_entry.id   AF-A0A932PAT3-F1
#
_cell.length_a   1.000
_cell.length_b   1.000
_cell.length_c   1.000
_cell.angle_alpha   90.00
_cell.angle_beta   90.00
_cell.angle_gamma   90.00
#
_symmetry.space_group_name_H-M   'P 1'
#
loop_
_entity.id
_entity.type
_entity.pdbx_description
1 polymer ?
#
loop_
_entity_poly.entity_id
_entity_poly.type
_entity_poly.pdbx_seq_one_letter_code
_entity_poly.pdbx_strand_id
1 'polypeptide(L)'
;MINKGGIPEELRRQDDPLYRAVQMHFWTQTDAVGRYELFLGPGEYELRGPPRTTLIKLTIPAVDPPTEIVHNFKTPRPETGPFKLRVVDQRGQPVAGAVVSGQYASMQARRSFRQMKTDSEGLLMVERSLDPLVLHAQSADQRLAGMTRVDAEQLHAEVIVVPTAKASGRLTDFEGQPIANREFRYGVVIHMGEPGRSAFITSFGGDAITDAEGRFALENLVPGERYDVTIRLDERSSRRVVHVTPSGPGETALGDIKADPEAPKPYVPPTPAERAAAAIEAHPEESPRQRLDRMLVESRREYTRPLVLFGTEDDPACLELFRLFYETAGESQADATAKPPLPSIASMRWEFELMVLSRQDPRVRELAEQLGVKTVLDEPPFLAVLDDKGAVIATYALRLREGKLDNQPLARFLYEHKLPTRDAQRMLARALEQARDDKRVFLILSASWCGPCRKLSAFLADHEADLKRHFVFVKIDISRDQHAADLQARYKESRSGGVPWFTVLSEEGKVIVTSNAPKLDGDSSNTNVGYPSEPKAIDHFISMLQQTAPRMTADMLEELRASLSKRL
;
A
#
# COMPACT_ATOMS: atom_id res chain seq x y z
N MET A 1 13.41 -15.29 -6.58
CA MET A 1 13.65 -16.06 -5.34
C MET A 1 12.65 -17.19 -5.28
N ILE A 2 13.13 -18.39 -4.95
CA ILE A 2 12.27 -19.55 -4.72
C ILE A 2 12.14 -19.70 -3.21
N ASN A 3 10.97 -19.36 -2.67
CA ASN A 3 10.70 -19.37 -1.24
C ASN A 3 10.40 -20.81 -0.79
N LYS A 4 11.36 -21.47 -0.13
CA LYS A 4 11.24 -22.86 0.35
C LYS A 4 11.34 -22.99 1.87
N GLY A 5 10.97 -21.95 2.61
CA GLY A 5 10.94 -21.96 4.08
C GLY A 5 11.89 -20.95 4.73
N GLY A 6 11.62 -20.67 6.00
CA GLY A 6 12.43 -19.77 6.83
C GLY A 6 13.63 -20.47 7.45
N ILE A 7 14.45 -19.71 8.18
CA ILE A 7 15.47 -20.26 9.07
C ILE A 7 14.81 -21.27 10.05
N PRO A 8 15.41 -22.46 10.29
CA PRO A 8 14.96 -23.39 11.33
C PRO A 8 14.73 -22.70 12.67
N GLU A 9 13.69 -23.11 13.41
CA GLU A 9 13.27 -22.45 14.65
C GLU A 9 14.43 -22.36 15.66
N GLU A 10 15.25 -23.40 15.76
CA GLU A 10 16.43 -23.44 16.64
C GLU A 10 17.54 -22.42 16.32
N LEU A 11 17.53 -21.84 15.11
CA LEU A 11 18.52 -20.85 14.66
C LEU A 11 17.97 -19.41 14.69
N ARG A 12 16.70 -19.22 15.05
CA ARG A 12 16.10 -17.89 15.22
C ARG A 12 16.43 -17.31 16.60
N ARG A 13 16.80 -16.04 16.64
CA ARG A 13 16.91 -15.31 17.92
C ARG A 13 15.50 -14.99 18.44
N GLN A 14 15.28 -15.12 19.75
CA GLN A 14 13.98 -14.90 20.40
C GLN A 14 13.37 -13.52 20.11
N ASP A 15 14.21 -12.50 19.82
CA ASP A 15 13.79 -11.11 19.64
C ASP A 15 13.96 -10.57 18.21
N ASP A 16 13.99 -11.43 17.17
CA ASP A 16 14.18 -10.98 15.78
C ASP A 16 12.84 -10.78 15.05
N PRO A 17 12.38 -9.53 14.83
CA PRO A 17 11.09 -9.26 14.20
C PRO A 17 11.12 -9.41 12.67
N LEU A 18 12.28 -9.71 12.08
CA LEU A 18 12.46 -9.72 10.63
C LEU A 18 12.38 -11.12 10.03
N TYR A 19 11.61 -11.26 8.96
CA TYR A 19 11.64 -12.46 8.13
C TYR A 19 13.02 -12.63 7.49
N ARG A 20 13.70 -13.73 7.81
CA ARG A 20 14.97 -14.11 7.19
C ARG A 20 14.78 -15.37 6.35
N ALA A 21 15.10 -15.26 5.06
CA ALA A 21 15.19 -16.40 4.16
C ALA A 21 16.62 -16.97 4.19
N VAL A 22 16.74 -18.30 4.21
CA VAL A 22 18.02 -18.96 3.94
C VAL A 22 18.25 -18.91 2.44
N GLN A 23 19.27 -18.16 2.02
CA GLN A 23 19.69 -18.10 0.63
C GLN A 23 21.07 -18.70 0.49
N MET A 24 21.22 -19.65 -0.43
CA MET A 24 22.52 -20.17 -0.83
C MET A 24 22.93 -19.51 -2.15
N HIS A 25 24.05 -18.81 -2.13
CA HIS A 25 24.58 -18.13 -3.30
C HIS A 25 25.86 -18.83 -3.77
N PHE A 26 25.91 -19.15 -5.05
CA PHE A 26 27.11 -19.66 -5.70
C PHE A 26 27.63 -18.60 -6.67
N TRP A 27 28.94 -18.40 -6.69
CA TRP A 27 29.58 -17.44 -7.57
C TRP A 27 30.75 -18.12 -8.28
N THR A 28 30.90 -17.80 -9.56
CA THR A 28 32.05 -18.19 -10.36
C THR A 28 32.40 -17.03 -11.29
N GLN A 29 33.63 -17.00 -11.79
CA GLN A 29 34.07 -16.05 -12.80
C GLN A 29 34.28 -16.79 -14.11
N THR A 30 34.00 -16.10 -15.21
CA THR A 30 34.34 -16.63 -16.52
C THR A 30 35.85 -16.67 -16.71
N ASP A 31 36.33 -17.69 -17.41
CA ASP A 31 37.71 -17.78 -17.86
C ASP A 31 38.02 -16.78 -19.00
N ALA A 32 39.26 -16.81 -19.51
CA ALA A 32 39.73 -15.90 -20.56
C ALA A 32 38.97 -16.02 -21.90
N VAL A 33 38.23 -17.11 -22.12
CA VAL A 33 37.41 -17.33 -23.33
C VAL A 33 35.91 -17.29 -23.02
N GLY A 34 35.52 -16.83 -21.82
CA GLY A 34 34.13 -16.60 -21.44
C GLY A 34 33.39 -17.82 -20.89
N ARG A 35 34.07 -18.94 -20.62
CA ARG A 35 33.42 -20.15 -20.08
C ARG A 35 33.34 -20.06 -18.56
N TYR A 36 32.31 -20.66 -17.98
CA TYR A 36 32.13 -20.76 -16.55
C TYR A 36 31.54 -22.12 -16.18
N GLU A 37 31.81 -22.57 -14.97
CA GLU A 37 31.30 -23.83 -14.43
C GLU A 37 30.79 -23.61 -13.01
N LEU A 38 29.67 -24.27 -12.68
CA LEU A 38 29.05 -24.29 -11.36
C LEU A 38 28.64 -25.73 -11.04
N PHE A 39 28.97 -26.19 -9.84
CA PHE A 39 28.54 -27.49 -9.33
C PHE A 39 27.32 -27.31 -8.45
N LEU A 40 26.16 -27.75 -8.93
CA LEU A 40 24.86 -27.58 -8.29
C LEU A 40 24.24 -28.95 -8.02
N GLY A 41 23.68 -29.15 -6.82
CA GLY A 41 22.90 -30.33 -6.50
C GLY A 41 21.47 -30.25 -7.06
N PRO A 42 20.62 -31.27 -6.81
CA PRO A 42 19.20 -31.17 -7.09
C PRO A 42 18.57 -29.96 -6.39
N GLY A 43 17.69 -29.25 -7.09
CA GLY A 43 17.08 -28.04 -6.58
C GLY A 43 16.58 -27.12 -7.67
N GLU A 44 16.06 -25.97 -7.25
CA GLU A 44 15.67 -24.90 -8.16
C GLU A 44 16.54 -23.68 -7.89
N TYR A 45 17.08 -23.11 -8.96
CA TYR A 45 18.08 -22.06 -8.95
C TYR A 45 17.67 -20.89 -9.83
N GLU A 46 18.16 -19.71 -9.47
CA GLU A 46 18.09 -18.51 -10.30
C GLU A 46 19.50 -18.12 -10.71
N LEU A 47 19.87 -18.41 -11.96
CA LEU A 47 21.18 -18.09 -12.50
C LEU A 47 21.19 -16.65 -13.03
N ARG A 48 22.06 -15.83 -12.44
CA ARG A 48 22.30 -14.43 -12.84
C ARG A 48 23.59 -14.35 -13.65
N GLY A 49 23.47 -13.96 -14.91
CA GLY A 49 24.61 -13.73 -15.79
C GLY A 49 25.24 -12.35 -15.60
N PRO A 50 26.17 -11.97 -16.49
CA PRO A 50 26.71 -10.61 -16.57
C PRO A 50 25.62 -9.53 -16.70
N PRO A 51 25.92 -8.25 -16.42
CA PRO A 51 24.98 -7.16 -16.62
C PRO A 51 24.36 -7.20 -18.02
N ARG A 52 23.11 -6.77 -18.15
CA ARG A 52 22.30 -6.73 -19.38
C ARG A 52 21.95 -8.10 -19.96
N THR A 53 21.89 -9.11 -19.09
CA THR A 53 21.37 -10.44 -19.43
C THR A 53 20.12 -10.75 -18.61
N THR A 54 19.27 -11.63 -19.14
CA THR A 54 18.04 -12.06 -18.46
C THR A 54 18.36 -13.12 -17.41
N LEU A 55 17.65 -13.04 -16.27
CA LEU A 55 17.67 -14.09 -15.26
C LEU A 55 17.21 -15.42 -15.88
N ILE A 56 17.94 -16.50 -15.60
CA ILE A 56 17.54 -17.84 -16.02
C ILE A 56 17.05 -18.61 -14.80
N LYS A 57 15.87 -19.21 -14.90
CA LYS A 57 15.40 -20.19 -13.91
C LYS A 57 15.88 -21.56 -14.33
N LEU A 58 16.50 -22.28 -13.41
CA LEU A 58 17.08 -23.59 -13.62
C LEU A 58 16.52 -24.56 -12.59
N THR A 59 16.06 -25.73 -13.02
CA THR A 59 15.58 -26.79 -12.13
C THR A 59 16.39 -28.06 -12.40
N ILE A 60 17.01 -28.59 -11.36
CA ILE A 60 17.77 -29.85 -11.36
C ILE A 60 16.94 -30.89 -10.59
N PRO A 61 16.43 -31.94 -11.25
CA PRO A 61 15.57 -32.93 -10.60
C PRO A 61 16.34 -33.78 -9.59
N ALA A 62 15.65 -34.28 -8.56
CA ALA A 62 16.24 -35.13 -7.52
C ALA A 62 16.44 -36.58 -7.96
N VAL A 63 15.68 -37.02 -8.97
CA VAL A 63 15.78 -38.35 -9.57
C VAL A 63 16.34 -38.16 -10.98
N ASP A 64 17.38 -38.93 -11.32
CA ASP A 64 18.10 -38.88 -12.59
C ASP A 64 18.49 -37.44 -13.04
N PRO A 65 19.25 -36.69 -12.21
CA PRO A 65 19.70 -35.35 -12.58
C PRO A 65 20.59 -35.41 -13.83
N PRO A 66 20.45 -34.44 -14.77
CA PRO A 66 21.37 -34.34 -15.90
C PRO A 66 22.79 -34.06 -15.39
N THR A 67 23.77 -34.70 -16.02
CA THR A 67 25.19 -34.54 -15.65
C THR A 67 25.75 -33.17 -16.04
N GLU A 68 25.16 -32.51 -17.05
CA GLU A 68 25.57 -31.19 -17.52
C GLU A 68 24.35 -30.41 -18.01
N ILE A 69 24.30 -29.11 -17.69
CA ILE A 69 23.31 -28.18 -18.23
C ILE A 69 24.06 -26.98 -18.81
N VAL A 70 23.99 -26.80 -20.13
CA VAL A 70 24.68 -25.72 -20.83
C VAL A 70 23.74 -24.53 -21.02
N HIS A 71 24.09 -23.39 -20.43
CA HIS A 71 23.46 -22.11 -20.70
C HIS A 71 24.49 -21.07 -21.13
N ASN A 72 24.20 -20.36 -22.21
CA ASN A 72 25.06 -19.32 -22.74
C ASN A 72 24.43 -17.94 -22.53
N PHE A 73 25.16 -17.03 -21.91
CA PHE A 73 24.77 -15.63 -21.83
C PHE A 73 25.29 -14.87 -23.05
N LYS A 74 24.40 -14.14 -23.72
CA LYS A 74 24.77 -13.21 -24.79
C LYS A 74 24.60 -11.78 -24.30
N THR A 75 25.70 -11.06 -24.17
CA THR A 75 25.65 -9.62 -23.88
C THR A 75 25.29 -8.88 -25.16
N PRO A 76 24.24 -8.04 -25.17
CA PRO A 76 23.77 -7.40 -26.40
C PRO A 76 24.75 -6.34 -26.93
N ARG A 77 25.65 -5.83 -26.07
CA ARG A 77 26.64 -4.80 -26.38
C ARG A 77 27.80 -4.81 -25.36
N PRO A 78 28.91 -4.11 -25.64
CA PRO A 78 30.00 -3.93 -24.68
C PRO A 78 29.54 -3.30 -23.35
N GLU A 79 30.31 -3.53 -22.29
CA GLU A 79 29.99 -2.96 -20.97
C GLU A 79 30.28 -1.47 -20.90
N THR A 80 31.40 -1.04 -21.47
CA THR A 80 31.82 0.35 -21.52
C THR A 80 32.06 0.81 -22.95
N GLY A 81 32.05 2.12 -23.14
CA GLY A 81 32.42 2.74 -24.40
C GLY A 81 32.93 4.17 -24.22
N PRO A 82 33.67 4.70 -25.20
CA PRO A 82 34.07 6.09 -25.21
C PRO A 82 32.83 6.99 -25.34
N PHE A 83 32.85 8.11 -24.63
CA PHE A 83 31.76 9.07 -24.60
C PHE A 83 32.28 10.49 -24.69
N LYS A 84 31.74 11.25 -25.65
CA LYS A 84 32.06 12.66 -25.87
C LYS A 84 30.92 13.54 -25.39
N LEU A 85 31.15 14.30 -24.34
CA LEU A 85 30.22 15.31 -23.86
C LEU A 85 30.67 16.70 -24.28
N ARG A 86 29.72 17.55 -24.66
CA ARG A 86 29.92 18.98 -24.83
C ARG A 86 28.98 19.74 -23.89
N VAL A 87 29.50 20.78 -23.22
CA VAL A 87 28.70 21.69 -22.40
C VAL A 87 28.71 23.06 -23.05
N VAL A 88 27.52 23.60 -23.30
CA VAL A 88 27.33 24.89 -23.97
C VAL A 88 26.33 25.75 -23.22
N ASP A 89 26.41 27.06 -23.39
CA ASP A 89 25.36 27.98 -22.95
C ASP A 89 24.17 28.01 -23.93
N GLN A 90 23.14 28.82 -23.63
CA GLN A 90 21.96 28.99 -24.49
C GLN A 90 22.26 29.55 -25.90
N ARG A 91 23.46 30.11 -26.11
CA ARG A 91 23.93 30.63 -27.40
C ARG A 91 24.80 29.61 -28.15
N GLY A 92 25.01 28.42 -27.59
CA GLY A 92 25.88 27.38 -28.14
C GLY A 92 27.37 27.62 -27.89
N GLN A 93 27.74 28.60 -27.06
CA GLN A 93 29.13 28.88 -26.73
C GLN A 93 29.65 27.84 -25.72
N PRO A 94 30.87 27.31 -25.90
CA PRO A 94 31.47 26.37 -24.96
C PRO A 94 31.58 26.93 -23.55
N VAL A 95 31.25 26.11 -22.55
CA VAL A 95 31.43 26.45 -21.13
C VAL A 95 32.64 25.71 -20.59
N ALA A 96 33.77 26.41 -20.53
CA ALA A 96 35.02 25.87 -20.01
C ALA A 96 34.98 25.67 -18.49
N GLY A 97 35.60 24.59 -18.00
CA GLY A 97 35.67 24.29 -16.57
C GLY A 97 34.33 23.94 -15.92
N ALA A 98 33.28 23.70 -16.70
CA ALA A 98 32.00 23.23 -16.22
C ALA A 98 32.16 21.89 -15.52
N VAL A 99 31.58 21.79 -14.33
CA VAL A 99 31.56 20.59 -13.52
C VAL A 99 30.45 19.67 -14.04
N VAL A 100 30.83 18.47 -14.46
CA VAL A 100 29.91 17.45 -14.96
C VAL A 100 29.82 16.30 -13.97
N SER A 101 28.61 15.95 -13.57
CA SER A 101 28.26 14.78 -12.76
C SER A 101 27.26 13.91 -13.51
N GLY A 102 27.19 12.62 -13.15
CA GLY A 102 26.28 11.68 -13.81
C GLY A 102 25.72 10.65 -12.86
N GLN A 103 24.47 10.25 -13.10
CA GLN A 103 23.78 9.21 -12.34
C GLN A 103 23.13 8.23 -13.31
N TYR A 104 23.56 6.97 -13.26
CA TYR A 104 22.96 5.94 -14.10
C TYR A 104 21.54 5.62 -13.65
N ALA A 105 20.64 5.56 -14.62
CA ALA A 105 19.26 5.14 -14.49
C ALA A 105 19.12 3.62 -14.70
N SER A 106 20.04 2.85 -14.11
CA SER A 106 20.09 1.38 -14.24
C SER A 106 20.80 0.76 -13.03
N MET A 107 20.19 -0.27 -12.42
CA MET A 107 20.84 -1.06 -11.36
C MET A 107 21.98 -1.93 -11.89
N GLN A 108 22.11 -2.04 -13.21
CA GLN A 108 23.12 -2.90 -13.86
C GLN A 108 24.42 -2.15 -14.16
N ALA A 109 24.43 -0.83 -13.99
CA ALA A 109 25.63 -0.02 -14.15
C ALA A 109 26.63 -0.35 -13.03
N ARG A 110 27.80 -0.89 -13.41
CA ARG A 110 28.84 -1.31 -12.44
C ARG A 110 29.89 -0.23 -12.16
N ARG A 111 29.88 0.86 -12.92
CA ARG A 111 30.78 2.00 -12.74
C ARG A 111 29.98 3.22 -12.31
N SER A 112 30.51 3.98 -11.37
CA SER A 112 29.99 5.32 -11.06
C SER A 112 30.52 6.34 -12.07
N PHE A 113 29.68 7.29 -12.48
CA PHE A 113 30.13 8.43 -13.27
C PHE A 113 30.73 9.47 -12.32
N ARG A 114 32.07 9.60 -12.32
CA ARG A 114 32.75 10.54 -11.42
C ARG A 114 32.57 11.98 -11.90
N GLN A 115 32.60 12.91 -10.95
CA GLN A 115 32.59 14.33 -11.26
C GLN A 115 33.88 14.73 -11.99
N MET A 116 33.75 15.44 -13.11
CA MET A 116 34.86 15.88 -13.96
C MET A 116 34.63 17.31 -14.43
N LYS A 117 35.65 17.94 -15.03
CA LYS A 117 35.55 19.29 -15.59
C LYS A 117 35.74 19.26 -17.10
N THR A 118 35.03 20.13 -17.81
CA THR A 118 35.26 20.36 -19.24
C THR A 118 36.57 21.11 -19.49
N ASP A 119 37.15 20.89 -20.67
CA ASP A 119 38.30 21.65 -21.18
C ASP A 119 37.90 23.06 -21.66
N SER A 120 38.84 23.80 -22.29
CA SER A 120 38.59 25.14 -22.81
C SER A 120 37.54 25.21 -23.92
N GLU A 121 37.31 24.09 -24.62
CA GLU A 121 36.31 23.95 -25.68
C GLU A 121 34.99 23.38 -25.14
N GLY A 122 34.81 23.34 -23.81
CA GLY A 122 33.61 22.83 -23.18
C GLY A 122 33.43 21.32 -23.37
N LEU A 123 34.50 20.59 -23.73
CA LEU A 123 34.45 19.17 -24.03
C LEU A 123 34.90 18.33 -22.83
N LEU A 124 34.35 17.13 -22.74
CA LEU A 124 34.77 16.08 -21.83
C LEU A 124 34.76 14.74 -22.58
N MET A 125 35.90 14.05 -22.56
CA MET A 125 36.06 12.70 -23.11
C MET A 125 36.23 11.72 -21.95
N VAL A 126 35.37 10.70 -21.88
CA VAL A 126 35.39 9.72 -20.79
C VAL A 126 35.00 8.34 -21.29
N GLU A 127 35.50 7.30 -20.63
CA GLU A 127 34.97 5.94 -20.77
C GLU A 127 33.84 5.73 -19.75
N ARG A 128 32.63 5.41 -20.23
CA ARG A 128 31.44 5.24 -19.38
C ARG A 128 30.81 3.85 -19.54
N SER A 129 29.96 3.46 -18.58
CA SER A 129 29.07 2.30 -18.74
C SER A 129 28.04 2.58 -19.83
N LEU A 130 27.78 1.62 -20.71
CA LEU A 130 26.74 1.72 -21.75
C LEU A 130 25.37 1.35 -21.18
N ASP A 131 24.93 2.18 -20.24
CA ASP A 131 23.62 2.15 -19.58
C ASP A 131 22.98 3.54 -19.65
N PRO A 132 21.64 3.66 -19.50
CA PRO A 132 20.97 4.96 -19.45
C PRO A 132 21.54 5.83 -18.34
N LEU A 133 21.81 7.09 -18.65
CA LEU A 133 22.56 8.01 -17.81
C LEU A 133 21.89 9.38 -17.80
N VAL A 134 21.70 9.95 -16.63
CA VAL A 134 21.34 11.35 -16.48
C VAL A 134 22.61 12.14 -16.18
N LEU A 135 22.90 13.13 -17.01
CA LEU A 135 24.04 14.04 -16.84
C LEU A 135 23.54 15.36 -16.29
N HIS A 136 24.31 15.92 -15.37
CA HIS A 136 24.13 17.27 -14.84
C HIS A 136 25.44 18.03 -15.03
N ALA A 137 25.38 19.19 -15.67
CA ALA A 137 26.52 20.07 -15.82
C ALA A 137 26.24 21.40 -15.12
N GLN A 138 27.25 21.97 -14.47
CA GLN A 138 27.16 23.23 -13.76
C GLN A 138 28.39 24.09 -14.03
N SER A 139 28.21 25.41 -14.22
CA SER A 139 29.34 26.33 -14.31
C SER A 139 30.14 26.34 -13.00
N ALA A 140 31.42 26.72 -13.08
CA ALA A 140 32.30 26.75 -11.91
C ALA A 140 31.79 27.67 -10.78
N ASP A 141 31.04 28.73 -11.13
CA ASP A 141 30.39 29.66 -10.20
C ASP A 141 28.96 29.26 -9.79
N GLN A 142 28.50 28.09 -10.24
CA GLN A 142 27.19 27.51 -9.95
C GLN A 142 25.96 28.27 -10.48
N ARG A 143 26.17 29.38 -11.19
CA ARG A 143 25.08 30.22 -11.72
C ARG A 143 24.38 29.63 -12.94
N LEU A 144 25.05 28.76 -13.69
CA LEU A 144 24.47 28.06 -14.82
C LEU A 144 24.43 26.57 -14.53
N ALA A 145 23.32 25.91 -14.83
CA ALA A 145 23.21 24.46 -14.76
C ALA A 145 22.31 23.91 -15.87
N GLY A 146 22.49 22.64 -16.19
CA GLY A 146 21.72 21.94 -17.21
C GLY A 146 21.71 20.45 -16.96
N MET A 147 20.66 19.79 -17.43
CA MET A 147 20.53 18.34 -17.36
C MET A 147 20.18 17.76 -18.72
N THR A 148 20.71 16.57 -19.01
CA THR A 148 20.32 15.80 -20.19
C THR A 148 20.25 14.32 -19.85
N ARG A 149 19.36 13.60 -20.54
CA ARG A 149 19.17 12.16 -20.41
C ARG A 149 19.78 11.51 -21.63
N VAL A 150 20.66 10.53 -21.40
CA VAL A 150 21.47 9.86 -22.42
C VAL A 150 21.10 8.40 -22.44
N ASP A 151 20.73 7.91 -23.62
CA ASP A 151 20.45 6.50 -23.80
C ASP A 151 21.73 5.67 -23.76
N ALA A 152 21.56 4.38 -23.54
CA ALA A 152 22.67 3.51 -23.22
C ALA A 152 23.71 3.37 -24.35
N GLU A 153 23.30 3.52 -25.61
CA GLU A 153 24.17 3.37 -26.80
C GLU A 153 24.69 4.71 -27.33
N GLN A 154 24.21 5.82 -26.78
CA GLN A 154 24.55 7.14 -27.25
C GLN A 154 26.00 7.49 -26.89
N LEU A 155 26.87 7.64 -27.88
CA LEU A 155 28.32 7.88 -27.67
C LEU A 155 28.68 9.37 -27.54
N HIS A 156 27.74 10.27 -27.74
CA HIS A 156 27.95 11.70 -27.57
C HIS A 156 26.70 12.39 -27.03
N ALA A 157 26.87 13.43 -26.22
CA ALA A 157 25.76 14.25 -25.75
C ALA A 157 26.16 15.72 -25.64
N GLU A 158 25.15 16.58 -25.59
CA GLU A 158 25.31 17.99 -25.29
C GLU A 158 24.43 18.33 -24.07
N VAL A 159 25.01 19.09 -23.12
CA VAL A 159 24.26 19.69 -22.01
C VAL A 159 24.25 21.20 -22.21
N ILE A 160 23.04 21.74 -22.39
CA ILE A 160 22.82 23.17 -22.47
C ILE A 160 22.62 23.69 -21.05
N VAL A 161 23.53 24.53 -20.56
CA VAL A 161 23.41 25.15 -19.25
C VAL A 161 22.68 26.48 -19.36
N VAL A 162 21.76 26.71 -18.43
CA VAL A 162 20.92 27.90 -18.33
C VAL A 162 21.06 28.50 -16.94
N PRO A 163 20.71 29.79 -16.72
CA PRO A 163 20.72 30.35 -15.38
C PRO A 163 19.87 29.51 -14.42
N THR A 164 20.42 29.23 -13.24
CA THR A 164 19.75 28.42 -12.22
C THR A 164 18.54 29.15 -11.64
N ALA A 165 17.60 28.35 -11.14
CA ALA A 165 16.44 28.82 -10.41
C ALA A 165 16.59 28.58 -8.90
N LYS A 166 15.72 29.23 -8.15
CA LYS A 166 15.57 29.09 -6.70
C LYS A 166 14.12 28.78 -6.36
N ALA A 167 13.89 28.12 -5.24
CA ALA A 167 12.55 27.98 -4.69
C ALA A 167 12.55 28.26 -3.19
N SER A 168 11.59 29.01 -2.69
CA SER A 168 11.51 29.39 -1.28
C SER A 168 10.14 29.12 -0.72
N GLY A 169 10.07 28.84 0.58
CA GLY A 169 8.81 28.55 1.26
C GLY A 169 8.97 28.61 2.75
N ARG A 170 7.89 28.28 3.47
CA ARG A 170 7.86 28.21 4.93
C ARG A 170 7.28 26.88 5.37
N LEU A 171 7.99 26.18 6.25
CA LEU A 171 7.54 24.93 6.85
C LEU A 171 6.73 25.24 8.12
N THR A 172 5.51 24.72 8.20
CA THR A 172 4.66 24.82 9.38
C THR A 172 4.14 23.46 9.82
N ASP A 173 3.71 23.34 11.07
CA ASP A 173 2.88 22.23 11.50
C ASP A 173 1.44 22.36 10.94
N PHE A 174 0.56 21.44 11.32
CA PHE A 174 -0.83 21.46 10.87
C PHE A 174 -1.65 22.63 11.43
N GLU A 175 -1.26 23.16 12.60
CA GLU A 175 -1.84 24.32 13.27
C GLU A 175 -1.33 25.66 12.71
N GLY A 176 -0.29 25.62 11.88
CA GLY A 176 0.31 26.78 11.22
C GLY A 176 1.49 27.40 11.98
N GLN A 177 2.00 26.74 13.02
CA GLN A 177 3.20 27.20 13.73
C GLN A 177 4.47 26.90 12.92
N PRO A 178 5.45 27.81 12.88
CA PRO A 178 6.68 27.62 12.13
C PRO A 178 7.54 26.49 12.70
N ILE A 179 8.14 25.68 11.83
CA ILE A 179 9.07 24.62 12.21
C ILE A 179 10.50 25.06 11.87
N ALA A 180 11.24 25.48 12.89
CA ALA A 180 12.62 25.95 12.77
C ALA A 180 13.67 24.81 12.81
N ASN A 181 14.89 25.09 12.33
CA ASN A 181 16.06 24.20 12.37
C ASN A 181 15.82 22.81 11.78
N ARG A 182 14.96 22.70 10.77
CA ARG A 182 14.65 21.43 10.10
C ARG A 182 15.46 21.29 8.83
N GLU A 183 16.20 20.18 8.73
CA GLU A 183 16.96 19.82 7.53
C GLU A 183 16.02 19.31 6.44
N PHE A 184 16.16 19.92 5.27
CA PHE A 184 15.58 19.53 4.01
C PHE A 184 16.65 18.90 3.14
N ARG A 185 16.28 17.84 2.42
CA ARG A 185 17.00 17.34 1.27
C ARG A 185 16.12 17.45 0.04
N TYR A 186 16.67 18.02 -1.03
CA TYR A 186 15.99 18.12 -2.32
C TYR A 186 16.85 17.55 -3.45
N GLY A 187 16.19 17.04 -4.48
CA GLY A 187 16.88 16.57 -5.69
C GLY A 187 15.94 15.95 -6.71
N VAL A 188 16.47 15.66 -7.88
CA VAL A 188 15.76 15.00 -8.97
C VAL A 188 15.75 13.49 -8.74
N VAL A 189 14.57 12.88 -8.84
CA VAL A 189 14.40 11.44 -8.70
C VAL A 189 14.76 10.73 -10.01
N ILE A 190 15.70 9.80 -9.92
CA ILE A 190 16.19 9.00 -11.04
C ILE A 190 15.86 7.54 -10.77
N HIS A 191 14.91 7.01 -11.55
CA HIS A 191 14.54 5.60 -11.49
C HIS A 191 15.60 4.73 -12.17
N MET A 192 16.01 3.66 -11.50
CA MET A 192 17.03 2.71 -11.99
C MET A 192 16.42 1.62 -12.90
N GLY A 193 15.44 2.00 -13.72
CA GLY A 193 14.63 1.11 -14.57
C GLY A 193 13.27 1.72 -14.88
N GLU A 194 12.26 0.88 -15.14
CA GLU A 194 10.88 1.34 -15.38
C GLU A 194 10.34 2.09 -14.14
N PRO A 195 9.84 3.33 -14.29
CA PRO A 195 9.21 4.07 -13.21
C PRO A 195 8.07 3.25 -12.57
N GLY A 196 7.97 3.27 -11.25
CA GLY A 196 6.92 2.57 -10.48
C GLY A 196 7.19 1.10 -10.20
N ARG A 197 8.19 0.51 -10.87
CA ARG A 197 8.62 -0.88 -10.65
C ARG A 197 10.07 -1.03 -10.21
N SER A 198 10.83 0.05 -10.25
CA SER A 198 12.27 0.05 -10.00
C SER A 198 12.64 0.96 -8.83
N ALA A 199 13.70 0.60 -8.11
CA ALA A 199 14.31 1.48 -7.13
C ALA A 199 14.72 2.81 -7.78
N PHE A 200 14.79 3.86 -6.97
CA PHE A 200 15.19 5.19 -7.41
C PHE A 200 16.30 5.73 -6.53
N ILE A 201 16.98 6.74 -7.03
CA ILE A 201 17.93 7.55 -6.27
C ILE A 201 17.60 9.03 -6.49
N THR A 202 17.72 9.82 -5.44
CA THR A 202 17.62 11.28 -5.53
C THR A 202 19.01 11.83 -5.81
N SER A 203 19.16 12.65 -6.83
CA SER A 203 20.45 13.22 -7.26
C SER A 203 20.29 14.66 -7.73
N PHE A 204 21.41 15.36 -7.94
CA PHE A 204 21.43 16.70 -8.55
C PHE A 204 20.59 17.75 -7.81
N GLY A 205 20.62 17.73 -6.48
CA GLY A 205 20.08 18.79 -5.64
C GLY A 205 21.00 19.04 -4.45
N GLY A 206 20.44 19.43 -3.32
CA GLY A 206 21.22 19.78 -2.14
C GLY A 206 20.40 19.66 -0.86
N ASP A 207 20.92 20.31 0.18
CA ASP A 207 20.27 20.38 1.49
C ASP A 207 19.96 21.85 1.82
N ALA A 208 18.92 22.07 2.64
CA ALA A 208 18.53 23.38 3.15
C ALA A 208 18.09 23.25 4.61
N ILE A 209 18.10 24.34 5.38
CA ILE A 209 17.67 24.34 6.78
C ILE A 209 16.68 25.48 6.99
N THR A 210 15.60 25.23 7.74
CA THR A 210 14.65 26.29 8.07
C THR A 210 15.19 27.26 9.12
N ASP A 211 14.91 28.55 8.92
CA ASP A 211 15.19 29.59 9.91
C ASP A 211 14.19 29.57 11.09
N ALA A 212 14.31 30.53 12.01
CA ALA A 212 13.46 30.64 13.20
C ALA A 212 11.96 30.79 12.88
N GLU A 213 11.64 31.34 11.71
CA GLU A 213 10.27 31.51 11.23
C GLU A 213 9.86 30.38 10.28
N GLY A 214 10.63 29.30 10.20
CA GLY A 214 10.35 28.14 9.37
C GLY A 214 10.65 28.34 7.90
N ARG A 215 11.27 29.46 7.47
CA ARG A 215 11.54 29.73 6.05
C ARG A 215 12.76 28.98 5.56
N PHE A 216 12.74 28.54 4.31
CA PHE A 216 13.84 27.87 3.65
C PHE A 216 13.98 28.33 2.19
N ALA A 217 15.16 28.12 1.62
CA ALA A 217 15.44 28.34 0.20
C ALA A 217 16.19 27.13 -0.38
N LEU A 218 15.74 26.68 -1.54
CA LEU A 218 16.35 25.67 -2.39
C LEU A 218 17.10 26.39 -3.50
N GLU A 219 18.34 26.03 -3.71
CA GLU A 219 19.28 26.76 -4.57
C GLU A 219 19.69 25.89 -5.77
N ASN A 220 20.23 26.52 -6.81
CA ASN A 220 20.84 25.84 -7.96
C ASN A 220 19.90 24.85 -8.71
N LEU A 221 18.61 25.17 -8.79
CA LEU A 221 17.64 24.32 -9.48
C LEU A 221 17.77 24.46 -11.00
N VAL A 222 17.67 23.36 -11.73
CA VAL A 222 17.65 23.37 -13.20
C VAL A 222 16.20 23.61 -13.67
N PRO A 223 15.92 24.69 -14.42
CA PRO A 223 14.60 24.92 -14.99
C PRO A 223 14.10 23.73 -15.83
N GLY A 224 12.84 23.37 -15.65
CA GLY A 224 12.18 22.24 -16.31
C GLY A 224 12.34 20.89 -15.60
N GLU A 225 13.23 20.79 -14.62
CA GLU A 225 13.43 19.55 -13.85
C GLU A 225 12.56 19.51 -12.59
N ARG A 226 12.02 18.33 -12.28
CA ARG A 226 11.21 18.10 -11.07
C ARG A 226 12.09 17.68 -9.91
N TYR A 227 12.05 18.48 -8.85
CA TYR A 227 12.73 18.23 -7.59
C TYR A 227 11.74 17.71 -6.55
N ASP A 228 12.09 16.61 -5.92
CA ASP A 228 11.44 16.14 -4.70
C ASP A 228 12.09 16.80 -3.50
N VAL A 229 11.27 17.27 -2.57
CA VAL A 229 11.71 17.96 -1.36
C VAL A 229 11.27 17.14 -0.16
N THR A 230 12.23 16.74 0.66
CA THR A 230 12.03 15.87 1.82
C THR A 230 12.56 16.52 3.08
N ILE A 231 11.87 16.33 4.20
CA ILE A 231 12.39 16.65 5.53
C ILE A 231 12.96 15.40 6.17
N ARG A 232 14.04 15.56 6.92
CA ARG A 232 14.59 14.48 7.75
C ARG A 232 13.79 14.38 9.04
N LEU A 233 13.29 13.18 9.36
CA LEU A 233 12.58 12.90 10.61
C LEU A 233 13.53 12.36 11.68
N ASP A 234 14.41 11.43 11.28
CA ASP A 234 15.47 10.87 12.12
C ASP A 234 16.66 10.37 11.24
N GLU A 235 17.56 9.55 11.79
CA GLU A 235 18.70 9.00 11.02
C GLU A 235 18.32 8.06 9.88
N ARG A 236 17.15 7.42 9.96
CA ARG A 236 16.68 6.37 9.04
C ARG A 236 15.41 6.75 8.29
N SER A 237 14.76 7.85 8.65
CA SER A 237 13.45 8.26 8.14
C SER A 237 13.46 9.66 7.57
N SER A 238 12.81 9.80 6.42
CA SER A 238 12.54 11.08 5.77
C SER A 238 11.10 11.10 5.27
N ARG A 239 10.55 12.30 5.11
CA ARG A 239 9.18 12.50 4.63
C ARG A 239 9.21 13.49 3.48
N ARG A 240 8.59 13.13 2.35
CA ARG A 240 8.38 14.05 1.25
C ARG A 240 7.31 15.06 1.64
N VAL A 241 7.59 16.34 1.42
CA VAL A 241 6.70 17.43 1.84
C VAL A 241 6.19 18.26 0.66
N VAL A 242 6.97 18.37 -0.42
CA VAL A 242 6.55 19.08 -1.64
C VAL A 242 7.38 18.62 -2.83
N HIS A 243 6.93 18.99 -4.03
CA HIS A 243 7.72 18.91 -5.26
C HIS A 243 7.77 20.30 -5.91
N VAL A 244 8.88 20.63 -6.57
CA VAL A 244 9.00 21.88 -7.32
C VAL A 244 9.53 21.61 -8.72
N THR A 245 8.99 22.33 -9.72
CA THR A 245 9.48 22.31 -11.09
C THR A 245 9.58 23.75 -11.57
N PRO A 246 10.76 24.39 -11.45
CA PRO A 246 10.93 25.78 -11.87
C PRO A 246 10.70 25.88 -13.38
N SER A 247 9.83 26.79 -13.84
CA SER A 247 9.54 26.98 -15.26
C SER A 247 10.63 27.76 -16.00
N GLY A 248 11.46 28.50 -15.27
CA GLY A 248 12.52 29.35 -15.80
C GLY A 248 13.49 29.78 -14.70
N PRO A 249 14.51 30.59 -15.04
CA PRO A 249 15.41 31.17 -14.05
C PRO A 249 14.67 32.17 -13.15
N GLY A 250 15.08 32.27 -11.89
CA GLY A 250 14.43 33.12 -10.89
C GLY A 250 13.87 32.33 -9.71
N GLU A 251 13.04 32.99 -8.90
CA GLU A 251 12.51 32.43 -7.66
C GLU A 251 11.08 31.88 -7.83
N THR A 252 10.86 30.67 -7.34
CA THR A 252 9.54 30.02 -7.25
C THR A 252 9.07 30.03 -5.80
N ALA A 253 7.98 30.74 -5.50
CA ALA A 253 7.38 30.72 -4.17
C ALA A 253 6.54 29.45 -3.97
N LEU A 254 6.87 28.67 -2.94
CA LEU A 254 6.16 27.44 -2.54
C LEU A 254 5.05 27.70 -1.51
N GLY A 255 5.05 28.88 -0.88
CA GLY A 255 4.11 29.21 0.19
C GLY A 255 4.36 28.42 1.47
N ASP A 256 3.30 28.25 2.26
CA ASP A 256 3.32 27.46 3.49
C ASP A 256 3.16 25.97 3.17
N ILE A 257 4.11 25.17 3.61
CA ILE A 257 4.12 23.72 3.50
C ILE A 257 3.83 23.15 4.88
N LYS A 258 2.73 22.42 5.00
CA LYS A 258 2.35 21.76 6.25
C LYS A 258 2.97 20.37 6.34
N ALA A 259 3.66 20.08 7.44
CA ALA A 259 4.14 18.75 7.74
C ALA A 259 4.15 18.49 9.24
N ASP A 260 3.86 17.25 9.64
CA ASP A 260 4.17 16.79 10.98
C ASP A 260 5.69 16.55 11.08
N PRO A 261 6.39 17.21 12.04
CA PRO A 261 7.83 17.10 12.20
C PRO A 261 8.28 15.86 12.97
N GLU A 262 7.36 15.10 13.55
CA GLU A 262 7.68 13.92 14.36
C GLU A 262 7.90 12.67 13.50
N ALA A 263 8.80 11.82 13.96
CA ALA A 263 8.91 10.47 13.42
C ALA A 263 7.59 9.72 13.72
N PRO A 264 7.07 8.91 12.77
CA PRO A 264 5.90 8.10 13.04
C PRO A 264 6.18 7.20 14.25
N LYS A 265 5.38 7.35 15.31
CA LYS A 265 5.47 6.47 16.48
C LYS A 265 5.23 5.03 16.01
N PRO A 266 6.06 4.05 16.42
CA PRO A 266 5.80 2.66 16.11
C PRO A 266 4.37 2.32 16.53
N TYR A 267 3.60 1.73 15.62
CA TYR A 267 2.26 1.28 15.95
C TYR A 267 2.35 0.26 17.09
N VAL A 268 1.82 0.62 18.25
CA VAL A 268 1.62 -0.30 19.37
C VAL A 268 0.17 -0.80 19.24
N PRO A 269 -0.05 -2.09 18.91
CA PRO A 269 -1.40 -2.62 18.85
C PRO A 269 -2.08 -2.48 20.23
N PRO A 270 -3.35 -2.04 20.29
CA PRO A 270 -4.09 -2.01 21.54
C PRO A 270 -4.13 -3.38 22.21
N THR A 271 -3.91 -3.40 23.52
CA THR A 271 -4.06 -4.56 24.40
C THR A 271 -5.50 -5.09 24.38
N PRO A 272 -5.75 -6.35 24.77
CA PRO A 272 -7.11 -6.87 24.91
C PRO A 272 -8.00 -5.99 25.82
N ALA A 273 -7.45 -5.44 26.90
CA ALA A 273 -8.15 -4.54 27.82
C ALA A 273 -8.55 -3.22 27.14
N GLU A 274 -7.62 -2.57 26.44
CA GLU A 274 -7.91 -1.34 25.69
C GLU A 274 -8.98 -1.58 24.60
N ARG A 275 -8.97 -2.75 23.95
CA ARG A 275 -10.00 -3.12 22.96
C ARG A 275 -11.36 -3.36 23.60
N ALA A 276 -11.41 -4.00 24.77
CA ALA A 276 -12.64 -4.25 25.50
C ALA A 276 -13.28 -2.94 25.96
N ALA A 277 -12.49 -2.06 26.58
CA ALA A 277 -12.92 -0.73 27.00
C ALA A 277 -13.42 0.10 25.81
N ALA A 278 -12.65 0.19 24.72
CA ALA A 278 -13.05 0.93 23.53
C ALA A 278 -14.34 0.39 22.89
N ALA A 279 -14.60 -0.92 22.95
CA ALA A 279 -15.83 -1.52 22.43
C ALA A 279 -17.07 -1.18 23.29
N ILE A 280 -16.88 -1.00 24.60
CA ILE A 280 -17.95 -0.60 25.54
C ILE A 280 -18.23 0.89 25.41
N GLU A 281 -17.19 1.72 25.40
CA GLU A 281 -17.25 3.18 25.28
C GLU A 281 -17.62 3.65 23.87
N ALA A 282 -17.68 2.76 22.88
CA ALA A 282 -18.06 3.11 21.53
C ALA A 282 -19.46 3.74 21.48
N HIS A 283 -19.53 4.99 21.03
CA HIS A 283 -20.76 5.78 20.86
C HIS A 283 -21.51 6.02 22.18
N PRO A 284 -20.89 6.74 23.15
CA PRO A 284 -21.48 6.98 24.47
C PRO A 284 -22.80 7.78 24.41
N GLU A 285 -23.03 8.50 23.31
CA GLU A 285 -24.25 9.24 23.01
C GLU A 285 -25.46 8.34 22.69
N GLU A 286 -25.22 7.09 22.26
CA GLU A 286 -26.28 6.16 21.87
C GLU A 286 -26.73 5.30 23.07
N SER A 287 -28.05 5.14 23.21
CA SER A 287 -28.63 4.13 24.10
C SER A 287 -28.27 2.70 23.62
N PRO A 288 -28.29 1.68 24.52
CA PRO A 288 -28.08 0.28 24.11
C PRO A 288 -28.99 -0.17 22.96
N ARG A 289 -30.24 0.33 22.93
CA ARG A 289 -31.19 0.05 21.85
C ARG A 289 -30.75 0.65 20.52
N GLN A 290 -30.32 1.91 20.50
CA GLN A 290 -29.82 2.55 19.28
C GLN A 290 -28.55 1.86 18.76
N ARG A 291 -27.65 1.44 19.66
CA ARG A 291 -26.46 0.65 19.31
C ARG A 291 -26.84 -0.70 18.69
N LEU A 292 -27.85 -1.39 19.24
CA LEU A 292 -28.39 -2.62 18.65
C LEU A 292 -28.98 -2.38 17.25
N ASP A 293 -29.84 -1.37 17.10
CA ASP A 293 -30.48 -1.07 15.82
C ASP A 293 -29.43 -0.75 14.74
N ARG A 294 -28.38 0.01 15.10
CA ARG A 294 -27.22 0.25 14.23
C ARG A 294 -26.45 -1.03 13.92
N MET A 295 -26.13 -1.86 14.91
CA MET A 295 -25.48 -3.16 14.69
C MET A 295 -26.24 -4.03 13.68
N LEU A 296 -27.58 -4.06 13.75
CA LEU A 296 -28.40 -4.84 12.81
C LEU A 296 -28.31 -4.28 11.38
N VAL A 297 -28.28 -2.96 11.21
CA VAL A 297 -28.07 -2.32 9.90
C VAL A 297 -26.69 -2.68 9.35
N GLU A 298 -25.65 -2.55 10.16
CA GLU A 298 -24.27 -2.88 9.80
C GLU A 298 -24.12 -4.36 9.43
N SER A 299 -24.68 -5.25 10.23
CA SER A 299 -24.60 -6.71 10.03
C SER A 299 -25.18 -7.13 8.68
N ARG A 300 -26.31 -6.52 8.28
CA ARG A 300 -26.92 -6.76 6.96
C ARG A 300 -26.05 -6.21 5.83
N ARG A 301 -25.47 -5.03 6.01
CA ARG A 301 -24.63 -4.37 5.00
C ARG A 301 -23.28 -5.06 4.77
N GLU A 302 -22.72 -5.65 5.82
CA GLU A 302 -21.42 -6.34 5.81
C GLU A 302 -21.55 -7.87 5.66
N TYR A 303 -22.78 -8.40 5.62
CA TYR A 303 -23.05 -9.85 5.62
C TYR A 303 -22.34 -10.54 6.79
N THR A 304 -22.58 -10.06 8.01
CA THR A 304 -22.06 -10.63 9.26
C THR A 304 -23.22 -11.01 10.19
N ARG A 305 -22.94 -11.91 11.13
CA ARG A 305 -23.91 -12.31 12.17
C ARG A 305 -23.84 -11.33 13.35
N PRO A 306 -24.94 -10.71 13.81
CA PRO A 306 -24.87 -9.89 15.01
C PRO A 306 -24.57 -10.74 16.26
N LEU A 307 -23.59 -10.31 17.04
CA LEU A 307 -23.11 -10.97 18.26
C LEU A 307 -23.02 -9.94 19.38
N VAL A 308 -23.75 -10.16 20.47
CA VAL A 308 -23.74 -9.29 21.64
C VAL A 308 -22.98 -9.97 22.76
N LEU A 309 -21.94 -9.31 23.27
CA LEU A 309 -21.29 -9.69 24.52
C LEU A 309 -21.92 -8.91 25.67
N PHE A 310 -22.60 -9.64 26.57
CA PHE A 310 -23.01 -9.10 27.86
C PHE A 310 -21.92 -9.41 28.88
N GLY A 311 -21.15 -8.39 29.29
CA GLY A 311 -20.02 -8.54 30.21
C GLY A 311 -19.67 -7.25 30.94
N THR A 312 -18.47 -7.16 31.52
CA THR A 312 -17.86 -5.92 32.01
C THR A 312 -16.45 -5.80 31.41
N GLU A 313 -15.91 -4.58 31.35
CA GLU A 313 -14.61 -4.28 30.71
C GLU A 313 -13.42 -4.96 31.39
N ASP A 314 -13.55 -5.22 32.67
CA ASP A 314 -12.54 -5.79 33.56
C ASP A 314 -12.74 -7.29 33.83
N ASP A 315 -13.82 -7.90 33.31
CA ASP A 315 -14.08 -9.32 33.53
C ASP A 315 -12.99 -10.18 32.83
N PRO A 316 -12.26 -11.04 33.56
CA PRO A 316 -11.19 -11.85 32.99
C PRO A 316 -11.63 -12.73 31.80
N ALA A 317 -12.89 -13.18 31.77
CA ALA A 317 -13.42 -13.97 30.66
C ALA A 317 -13.67 -13.11 29.41
N CYS A 318 -14.05 -11.83 29.58
CA CYS A 318 -14.14 -10.88 28.48
C CYS A 318 -12.75 -10.56 27.93
N LEU A 319 -11.78 -10.30 28.80
CA LEU A 319 -10.39 -10.03 28.40
C LEU A 319 -9.79 -11.21 27.62
N GLU A 320 -10.01 -12.44 28.08
CA GLU A 320 -9.54 -13.65 27.39
C GLU A 320 -10.25 -13.85 26.03
N LEU A 321 -11.54 -13.53 25.92
CA LEU A 321 -12.24 -13.54 24.63
C LEU A 321 -11.62 -12.53 23.65
N PHE A 322 -11.34 -11.31 24.11
CA PHE A 322 -10.68 -10.28 23.29
C PHE A 322 -9.27 -10.71 22.89
N ARG A 323 -8.53 -11.35 23.79
CA ARG A 323 -7.24 -11.98 23.48
C ARG A 323 -7.40 -12.99 22.35
N LEU A 324 -8.35 -13.92 22.45
CA LEU A 324 -8.61 -14.92 21.40
C LEU A 324 -9.11 -14.34 20.08
N PHE A 325 -9.79 -13.18 20.09
CA PHE A 325 -10.25 -12.51 18.87
C PHE A 325 -9.15 -11.74 18.13
N TYR A 326 -8.14 -11.21 18.83
CA TYR A 326 -7.18 -10.27 18.24
C TYR A 326 -5.72 -10.72 18.33
N GLU A 327 -5.38 -11.64 19.23
CA GLU A 327 -4.10 -12.33 19.21
C GLU A 327 -4.27 -13.61 18.41
N THR A 328 -3.77 -13.61 17.18
CA THR A 328 -3.42 -14.88 16.55
C THR A 328 -2.40 -15.53 17.46
N ALA A 329 -2.75 -16.65 18.09
CA ALA A 329 -1.73 -17.61 18.50
C ALA A 329 -0.82 -17.73 17.28
N GLY A 330 0.45 -17.31 17.41
CA GLY A 330 1.42 -17.45 16.32
C GLY A 330 1.18 -18.84 15.76
N GLU A 331 0.90 -18.93 14.47
CA GLU A 331 0.66 -20.21 13.80
C GLU A 331 1.87 -21.07 14.13
N SER A 332 1.80 -21.82 15.22
CA SER A 332 2.79 -22.83 15.50
C SER A 332 2.61 -23.74 14.32
N GLN A 333 3.72 -24.05 13.65
CA GLN A 333 3.76 -25.07 12.63
C GLN A 333 3.55 -26.45 13.28
N ALA A 334 2.50 -26.61 14.08
CA ALA A 334 1.91 -27.90 14.38
C ALA A 334 1.30 -28.40 13.07
N ASP A 335 2.11 -29.17 12.36
CA ASP A 335 1.77 -29.97 11.19
C ASP A 335 0.92 -29.25 10.12
N ALA A 336 1.62 -28.67 9.13
CA ALA A 336 1.04 -28.24 7.85
C ALA A 336 0.37 -29.38 7.04
N THR A 337 0.24 -30.58 7.62
CA THR A 337 -0.37 -31.77 7.04
C THR A 337 -1.81 -32.02 7.54
N ALA A 338 -2.25 -31.36 8.61
CA ALA A 338 -3.62 -31.49 9.12
C ALA A 338 -4.26 -30.12 9.37
N LYS A 339 -5.11 -29.68 8.43
CA LYS A 339 -5.96 -28.49 8.63
C LYS A 339 -6.84 -28.77 9.87
N PRO A 340 -6.83 -27.92 10.92
CA PRO A 340 -7.68 -28.14 12.08
C PRO A 340 -9.15 -28.23 11.63
N PRO A 341 -9.98 -29.07 12.29
CA PRO A 341 -11.35 -29.32 11.84
C PRO A 341 -12.24 -28.08 11.90
N LEU A 342 -11.88 -27.07 12.69
CA LEU A 342 -12.57 -25.78 12.79
C LEU A 342 -11.59 -24.60 12.58
N PRO A 343 -12.06 -23.48 12.01
CA PRO A 343 -11.28 -22.24 11.96
C PRO A 343 -10.93 -21.73 13.38
N SER A 344 -9.87 -20.92 13.49
CA SER A 344 -9.52 -20.29 14.77
C SER A 344 -10.55 -19.23 15.17
N ILE A 345 -10.69 -18.97 16.47
CA ILE A 345 -11.57 -17.92 17.01
C ILE A 345 -11.23 -16.55 16.41
N ALA A 346 -9.93 -16.23 16.31
CA ALA A 346 -9.45 -15.01 15.65
C ALA A 346 -9.91 -14.90 14.19
N SER A 347 -9.85 -15.99 13.42
CA SER A 347 -10.32 -15.99 12.02
C SER A 347 -11.83 -15.80 11.90
N MET A 348 -12.59 -16.27 12.88
CA MET A 348 -14.06 -16.14 12.91
C MET A 348 -14.53 -14.82 13.50
N ARG A 349 -13.68 -14.02 14.16
CA ARG A 349 -14.05 -12.70 14.70
C ARG A 349 -14.81 -11.84 13.69
N TRP A 350 -14.41 -11.91 12.42
CA TRP A 350 -14.94 -11.10 11.34
C TRP A 350 -16.16 -11.70 10.62
N GLU A 351 -16.61 -12.88 11.04
CA GLU A 351 -17.92 -13.44 10.67
C GLU A 351 -19.07 -12.78 11.46
N PHE A 352 -18.72 -12.03 12.52
CA PHE A 352 -19.68 -11.42 13.43
C PHE A 352 -19.51 -9.90 13.52
N GLU A 353 -20.63 -9.18 13.60
CA GLU A 353 -20.65 -7.81 14.09
C GLU A 353 -20.76 -7.86 15.60
N LEU A 354 -19.70 -7.47 16.31
CA LEU A 354 -19.63 -7.55 17.76
C LEU A 354 -20.10 -6.23 18.39
N MET A 355 -21.11 -6.30 19.25
CA MET A 355 -21.47 -5.25 20.19
C MET A 355 -21.17 -5.70 21.61
N VAL A 356 -20.55 -4.85 22.42
CA VAL A 356 -20.30 -5.15 23.84
C VAL A 356 -21.17 -4.23 24.70
N LEU A 357 -21.91 -4.84 25.63
CA LEU A 357 -22.80 -4.13 26.55
C LEU A 357 -22.37 -4.42 27.99
N SER A 358 -22.08 -3.34 28.73
CA SER A 358 -21.73 -3.44 30.15
C SER A 358 -22.95 -3.81 30.98
N ARG A 359 -22.87 -4.92 31.72
CA ARG A 359 -23.94 -5.40 32.62
C ARG A 359 -24.15 -4.49 33.84
N GLN A 360 -23.23 -3.54 34.06
CA GLN A 360 -23.37 -2.53 35.11
C GLN A 360 -24.35 -1.41 34.72
N ASP A 361 -24.61 -1.19 33.43
CA ASP A 361 -25.55 -0.18 32.96
C ASP A 361 -27.01 -0.69 33.14
N PRO A 362 -27.86 0.00 33.92
CA PRO A 362 -29.27 -0.39 34.09
C PRO A 362 -30.05 -0.49 32.78
N ARG A 363 -29.70 0.31 31.78
CA ARG A 363 -30.35 0.30 30.45
C ARG A 363 -30.03 -0.98 29.67
N VAL A 364 -28.90 -1.62 29.96
CA VAL A 364 -28.53 -2.91 29.36
C VAL A 364 -29.38 -4.03 29.93
N ARG A 365 -29.77 -3.95 31.22
CA ARG A 365 -30.69 -4.92 31.83
C ARG A 365 -32.07 -4.88 31.17
N GLU A 366 -32.61 -3.68 30.95
CA GLU A 366 -33.89 -3.50 30.25
C GLU A 366 -33.83 -4.07 28.82
N LEU A 367 -32.77 -3.77 28.07
CA LEU A 367 -32.60 -4.32 26.73
C LEU A 367 -32.45 -5.85 26.74
N ALA A 368 -31.73 -6.41 27.70
CA ALA A 368 -31.58 -7.85 27.84
C ALA A 368 -32.93 -8.54 28.05
N GLU A 369 -33.78 -7.99 28.92
CA GLU A 369 -35.14 -8.49 29.15
C GLU A 369 -36.01 -8.42 27.88
N GLN A 370 -35.92 -7.31 27.12
CA GLN A 370 -36.59 -7.17 25.83
C GLN A 370 -36.11 -8.21 24.79
N LEU A 371 -34.84 -8.60 24.86
CA LEU A 371 -34.24 -9.65 24.02
C LEU A 371 -34.52 -11.07 24.53
N GLY A 372 -35.22 -11.23 25.66
CA GLY A 372 -35.55 -12.52 26.26
C GLY A 372 -34.37 -13.21 26.95
N VAL A 373 -33.31 -12.48 27.28
CA VAL A 373 -32.14 -12.98 28.02
C VAL A 373 -32.03 -12.33 29.39
N LYS A 374 -31.41 -13.02 30.35
CA LYS A 374 -31.18 -12.48 31.70
C LYS A 374 -29.73 -12.06 31.85
N THR A 375 -29.51 -10.92 32.50
CA THR A 375 -28.16 -10.45 32.87
C THR A 375 -28.06 -10.37 34.39
N VAL A 376 -27.30 -11.28 35.00
CA VAL A 376 -27.09 -11.34 36.45
C VAL A 376 -25.61 -11.13 36.74
N LEU A 377 -25.20 -10.02 37.35
CA LEU A 377 -23.79 -9.64 37.51
C LEU A 377 -22.88 -10.77 38.03
N ASP A 378 -23.36 -11.59 38.96
CA ASP A 378 -22.60 -12.70 39.57
C ASP A 378 -22.51 -13.97 38.69
N GLU A 379 -23.26 -14.03 37.59
CA GLU A 379 -23.15 -15.11 36.59
C GLU A 379 -22.06 -14.78 35.57
N PRO A 380 -21.44 -15.79 34.93
CA PRO A 380 -20.43 -15.55 33.90
C PRO A 380 -20.94 -14.64 32.76
N PRO A 381 -20.08 -13.79 32.17
CA PRO A 381 -20.43 -13.04 30.98
C PRO A 381 -20.77 -14.02 29.84
N PHE A 382 -21.58 -13.57 28.90
CA PHE A 382 -22.05 -14.46 27.84
C PHE A 382 -22.21 -13.75 26.50
N LEU A 383 -22.09 -14.54 25.45
CA LEU A 383 -22.40 -14.16 24.09
C LEU A 383 -23.87 -14.47 23.80
N ALA A 384 -24.56 -13.57 23.12
CA ALA A 384 -25.86 -13.79 22.51
C ALA A 384 -25.73 -13.60 21.00
N VAL A 385 -26.09 -14.62 20.23
CA VAL A 385 -26.14 -14.54 18.76
C VAL A 385 -27.56 -14.14 18.36
N LEU A 386 -27.68 -13.16 17.47
CA LEU A 386 -28.97 -12.68 16.99
C LEU A 386 -29.19 -13.03 15.51
N ASP A 387 -30.44 -13.21 15.11
CA ASP A 387 -30.82 -13.24 13.70
C ASP A 387 -30.79 -11.84 13.06
N ASP A 388 -31.16 -11.75 11.77
CA ASP A 388 -31.19 -10.50 11.02
C ASP A 388 -32.31 -9.54 11.46
N LYS A 389 -33.24 -10.00 12.29
CA LYS A 389 -34.33 -9.21 12.89
C LYS A 389 -34.03 -8.81 14.33
N GLY A 390 -32.92 -9.30 14.90
CA GLY A 390 -32.49 -9.02 16.26
C GLY A 390 -33.03 -9.99 17.31
N ALA A 391 -33.65 -11.10 16.93
CA ALA A 391 -34.06 -12.12 17.87
C ALA A 391 -32.86 -12.98 18.29
N VAL A 392 -32.74 -13.26 19.59
CA VAL A 392 -31.67 -14.13 20.12
C VAL A 392 -31.95 -15.57 19.69
N ILE A 393 -30.99 -16.18 18.98
CA ILE A 393 -31.09 -17.56 18.48
C ILE A 393 -30.19 -18.53 19.25
N ALA A 394 -29.16 -18.03 19.93
CA ALA A 394 -28.28 -18.85 20.75
C ALA A 394 -27.55 -18.00 21.79
N THR A 395 -27.15 -18.62 22.91
CA THR A 395 -26.29 -17.99 23.92
C THR A 395 -25.15 -18.91 24.32
N TYR A 396 -24.03 -18.33 24.74
CA TYR A 396 -22.85 -19.06 25.21
C TYR A 396 -22.20 -18.35 26.39
N ALA A 397 -22.21 -19.01 27.56
CA ALA A 397 -21.58 -18.48 28.77
C ALA A 397 -20.06 -18.69 28.75
N LEU A 398 -19.31 -17.61 28.94
CA LEU A 398 -17.86 -17.57 28.95
C LEU A 398 -17.35 -17.99 30.33
N ARG A 399 -16.99 -19.28 30.46
CA ARG A 399 -16.47 -19.83 31.71
C ARG A 399 -14.97 -20.06 31.60
N LEU A 400 -14.21 -19.48 32.52
CA LEU A 400 -12.79 -19.73 32.63
C LEU A 400 -12.50 -21.05 33.36
N ARG A 401 -11.46 -21.74 32.90
CA ARG A 401 -10.78 -22.82 33.62
C ARG A 401 -9.30 -22.50 33.62
N GLU A 402 -8.70 -22.41 34.80
CA GLU A 402 -7.28 -22.04 34.96
C GLU A 402 -6.93 -20.73 34.22
N GLY A 403 -7.84 -19.75 34.28
CA GLY A 403 -7.66 -18.43 33.65
C GLY A 403 -7.87 -18.40 32.13
N LYS A 404 -8.27 -19.50 31.49
CA LYS A 404 -8.50 -19.57 30.03
C LYS A 404 -9.91 -20.00 29.66
N LEU A 405 -10.38 -19.53 28.50
CA LEU A 405 -11.60 -20.05 27.88
C LEU A 405 -11.28 -21.37 27.18
N ASP A 406 -12.25 -22.28 27.14
CA ASP A 406 -12.13 -23.50 26.36
C ASP A 406 -12.31 -23.17 24.87
N ASN A 407 -11.21 -23.20 24.12
CA ASN A 407 -11.18 -22.79 22.72
C ASN A 407 -12.06 -23.67 21.83
N GLN A 408 -12.15 -24.98 22.11
CA GLN A 408 -12.80 -25.91 21.17
C GLN A 408 -14.33 -25.79 21.19
N PRO A 409 -15.02 -25.75 22.35
CA PRO A 409 -16.46 -25.48 22.41
C PRO A 409 -16.81 -24.06 21.93
N LEU A 410 -16.00 -23.06 22.26
CA LEU A 410 -16.22 -21.68 21.81
C LEU A 410 -16.07 -21.57 20.28
N ALA A 411 -15.02 -22.14 19.70
CA ALA A 411 -14.84 -22.18 18.24
C ALA A 411 -16.00 -22.89 17.54
N ARG A 412 -16.51 -23.99 18.13
CA ARG A 412 -17.67 -24.71 17.59
C ARG A 412 -18.94 -23.87 17.63
N PHE A 413 -19.22 -23.23 18.76
CA PHE A 413 -20.36 -22.32 18.92
C PHE A 413 -20.34 -21.19 17.88
N LEU A 414 -19.18 -20.56 17.68
CA LEU A 414 -19.03 -19.52 16.65
C LEU A 414 -19.20 -20.09 15.24
N TYR A 415 -18.62 -21.25 14.95
CA TYR A 415 -18.73 -21.88 13.64
C TYR A 415 -20.16 -22.25 13.27
N GLU A 416 -20.92 -22.82 14.21
CA GLU A 416 -22.32 -23.24 14.00
C GLU A 416 -23.29 -22.06 13.80
N HIS A 417 -22.91 -20.86 14.21
CA HIS A 417 -23.79 -19.70 14.21
C HIS A 417 -23.38 -18.56 13.26
N LYS A 418 -22.25 -18.69 12.57
CA LYS A 418 -21.88 -17.78 11.48
C LYS A 418 -22.88 -17.84 10.33
N LEU A 419 -22.85 -16.87 9.43
CA LEU A 419 -23.63 -16.91 8.19
C LEU A 419 -23.07 -17.97 7.21
N PRO A 420 -23.92 -18.56 6.34
CA PRO A 420 -23.46 -19.46 5.29
C PRO A 420 -22.40 -18.80 4.43
N THR A 421 -21.35 -19.55 4.10
CA THR A 421 -20.31 -19.05 3.19
C THR A 421 -20.91 -18.85 1.79
N ARG A 422 -20.68 -17.66 1.20
CA ARG A 422 -21.14 -17.35 -0.15
C ARG A 422 -20.07 -17.71 -1.18
N ASP A 423 -20.50 -17.84 -2.43
CA ASP A 423 -19.64 -18.11 -3.58
C ASP A 423 -19.54 -16.85 -4.44
N ALA A 424 -18.35 -16.25 -4.48
CA ALA A 424 -18.10 -15.00 -5.17
C ALA A 424 -18.32 -15.11 -6.69
N GLN A 425 -17.98 -16.24 -7.31
CA GLN A 425 -18.19 -16.44 -8.74
C GLN A 425 -19.69 -16.51 -9.06
N ARG A 426 -20.47 -17.21 -8.24
CA ARG A 426 -21.93 -17.26 -8.41
C ARG A 426 -22.59 -15.89 -8.19
N MET A 427 -22.10 -15.12 -7.22
CA MET A 427 -22.59 -13.75 -6.98
C MET A 427 -22.35 -12.85 -8.19
N LEU A 428 -21.14 -12.89 -8.76
CA LEU A 428 -20.81 -12.13 -9.96
C LEU A 428 -21.62 -12.59 -11.18
N ALA A 429 -21.75 -13.90 -11.40
CA ALA A 429 -22.53 -14.45 -12.51
C ALA A 429 -24.00 -13.97 -12.48
N ARG A 430 -24.64 -14.02 -11.30
CA ARG A 430 -26.00 -13.51 -11.12
C ARG A 430 -26.12 -12.01 -11.42
N ALA A 431 -25.12 -11.23 -11.04
CA ALA A 431 -25.16 -9.80 -11.32
C ALA A 431 -24.96 -9.47 -12.80
N LEU A 432 -24.12 -10.22 -13.50
CA LEU A 432 -23.97 -10.11 -14.96
C LEU A 432 -25.27 -10.48 -15.68
N GLU A 433 -25.98 -11.51 -15.20
CA GLU A 433 -27.31 -11.85 -15.72
C GLU A 433 -28.37 -10.75 -15.50
N GLN A 434 -28.27 -10.04 -14.37
CA GLN A 434 -29.14 -8.91 -14.02
C GLN A 434 -28.79 -7.60 -14.71
N ALA A 435 -27.53 -7.43 -15.15
CA ALA A 435 -27.05 -6.25 -15.85
C ALA A 435 -27.53 -6.22 -17.32
N ARG A 436 -28.85 -6.27 -17.50
CA ARG A 436 -29.57 -5.98 -18.75
C ARG A 436 -30.16 -4.57 -18.65
N ASP A 437 -30.61 -4.02 -19.78
CA ASP A 437 -31.38 -2.76 -19.82
C ASP A 437 -30.67 -1.56 -19.16
N ASP A 438 -29.55 -1.14 -19.76
CA ASP A 438 -28.75 0.06 -19.43
C ASP A 438 -28.06 0.07 -18.06
N LYS A 439 -27.99 -1.06 -17.34
CA LYS A 439 -27.23 -1.18 -16.09
C LYS A 439 -25.83 -1.75 -16.31
N ARG A 440 -24.90 -1.41 -15.41
CA ARG A 440 -23.54 -1.96 -15.35
C ARG A 440 -23.32 -2.70 -14.04
N VAL A 441 -22.38 -3.65 -14.01
CA VAL A 441 -22.02 -4.31 -12.75
C VAL A 441 -20.96 -3.49 -12.03
N PHE A 442 -21.23 -3.11 -10.78
CA PHE A 442 -20.26 -2.45 -9.91
C PHE A 442 -19.70 -3.49 -8.94
N LEU A 443 -18.55 -4.05 -9.27
CA LEU A 443 -17.86 -5.08 -8.47
C LEU A 443 -16.99 -4.42 -7.42
N ILE A 444 -17.19 -4.78 -6.15
CA ILE A 444 -16.46 -4.28 -4.99
C ILE A 444 -15.79 -5.46 -4.29
N LEU A 445 -14.46 -5.42 -4.25
CA LEU A 445 -13.64 -6.29 -3.42
C LEU A 445 -13.43 -5.59 -2.08
N SER A 446 -13.94 -6.20 -1.03
CA SER A 446 -14.16 -5.61 0.29
C SER A 446 -13.75 -6.58 1.39
N ALA A 447 -13.84 -6.16 2.65
CA ALA A 447 -13.73 -7.05 3.79
C ALA A 447 -14.49 -6.48 5.00
N SER A 448 -15.15 -7.33 5.78
CA SER A 448 -15.89 -6.89 6.98
C SER A 448 -15.01 -6.20 8.03
N TRP A 449 -13.72 -6.55 8.08
CA TRP A 449 -12.74 -5.95 8.99
C TRP A 449 -12.18 -4.60 8.54
N CYS A 450 -12.47 -4.17 7.31
CA CYS A 450 -11.84 -3.01 6.68
C CYS A 450 -12.66 -1.73 6.90
N GLY A 451 -12.15 -0.81 7.73
CA GLY A 451 -12.80 0.48 8.03
C GLY A 451 -13.18 1.30 6.78
N PRO A 452 -12.26 1.59 5.85
CA PRO A 452 -12.59 2.28 4.59
C PRO A 452 -13.65 1.54 3.75
N CYS A 453 -13.66 0.21 3.78
CA CYS A 453 -14.66 -0.60 3.08
C CYS A 453 -16.07 -0.39 3.64
N ARG A 454 -16.18 -0.28 4.96
CA ARG A 454 -17.44 0.03 5.65
C ARG A 454 -17.90 1.45 5.35
N LYS A 455 -16.98 2.42 5.30
CA LYS A 455 -17.30 3.81 4.88
C LYS A 455 -17.86 3.86 3.46
N LEU A 456 -17.24 3.15 2.51
CA LEU A 456 -17.75 3.04 1.14
C LEU A 456 -19.14 2.39 1.13
N SER A 457 -19.33 1.32 1.89
CA SER A 457 -20.62 0.63 1.95
C SER A 457 -21.73 1.51 2.52
N ALA A 458 -21.43 2.31 3.55
CA ALA A 458 -22.36 3.30 4.10
C ALA A 458 -22.74 4.36 3.07
N PHE A 459 -21.74 4.95 2.41
CA PHE A 459 -21.97 5.93 1.34
C PHE A 459 -22.85 5.37 0.23
N LEU A 460 -22.58 4.15 -0.26
CA LEU A 460 -23.39 3.53 -1.32
C LEU A 460 -24.83 3.24 -0.85
N ALA A 461 -25.02 2.90 0.42
CA ALA A 461 -26.36 2.67 0.99
C ALA A 461 -27.15 3.98 1.11
N ASP A 462 -26.51 5.08 1.54
CA ASP A 462 -27.15 6.40 1.66
C ASP A 462 -27.64 6.93 0.30
N HIS A 463 -26.99 6.51 -0.80
CA HIS A 463 -27.29 6.90 -2.17
C HIS A 463 -27.91 5.76 -3.02
N GLU A 464 -28.40 4.69 -2.38
CA GLU A 464 -28.82 3.47 -3.08
C GLU A 464 -29.96 3.73 -4.08
N ALA A 465 -30.90 4.61 -3.73
CA ALA A 465 -32.10 4.90 -4.52
C ALA A 465 -31.78 5.40 -5.94
N ASP A 466 -30.68 6.13 -6.08
CA ASP A 466 -30.19 6.66 -7.35
C ASP A 466 -29.20 5.71 -8.01
N LEU A 467 -28.22 5.21 -7.24
CA LEU A 467 -27.18 4.34 -7.79
C LEU A 467 -27.72 3.02 -8.36
N LYS A 468 -28.75 2.41 -7.76
CA LYS A 468 -29.34 1.14 -8.24
C LYS A 468 -30.06 1.25 -9.58
N ARG A 469 -30.33 2.47 -10.06
CA ARG A 469 -30.90 2.72 -11.40
C ARG A 469 -29.85 2.50 -12.50
N HIS A 470 -28.58 2.63 -12.15
CA HIS A 470 -27.45 2.55 -13.07
C HIS A 470 -26.58 1.32 -12.86
N PHE A 471 -26.53 0.81 -11.62
CA PHE A 471 -25.62 -0.27 -11.26
C PHE A 471 -26.31 -1.46 -10.61
N VAL A 472 -25.77 -2.64 -10.89
CA VAL A 472 -25.96 -3.87 -10.11
C VAL A 472 -24.72 -4.04 -9.24
N PHE A 473 -24.85 -3.86 -7.93
CA PHE A 473 -23.71 -3.96 -7.01
C PHE A 473 -23.40 -5.41 -6.64
N VAL A 474 -22.12 -5.76 -6.69
CA VAL A 474 -21.61 -7.04 -6.20
C VAL A 474 -20.49 -6.77 -5.21
N LYS A 475 -20.76 -7.00 -3.94
CA LYS A 475 -19.76 -6.87 -2.88
C LYS A 475 -19.24 -8.24 -2.46
N ILE A 476 -17.96 -8.48 -2.74
CA ILE A 476 -17.24 -9.70 -2.39
C ILE A 476 -16.37 -9.43 -1.17
N ASP A 477 -16.51 -10.26 -0.14
CA ASP A 477 -15.62 -10.27 1.01
C ASP A 477 -14.40 -11.15 0.70
N ILE A 478 -13.24 -10.52 0.56
CA ILE A 478 -12.01 -11.20 0.14
C ILE A 478 -11.47 -12.21 1.16
N SER A 479 -11.96 -12.15 2.40
CA SER A 479 -11.52 -13.03 3.48
C SER A 479 -12.50 -14.18 3.74
N ARG A 480 -13.77 -14.04 3.36
CA ARG A 480 -14.85 -14.95 3.78
C ARG A 480 -15.60 -15.63 2.64
N ASP A 481 -15.67 -15.03 1.46
CA ASP A 481 -16.35 -15.63 0.32
C ASP A 481 -15.45 -16.65 -0.41
N GLN A 482 -16.03 -17.80 -0.78
CA GLN A 482 -15.35 -18.77 -1.63
C GLN A 482 -15.06 -18.17 -3.01
N HIS A 483 -13.94 -18.57 -3.61
CA HIS A 483 -13.49 -18.10 -4.93
C HIS A 483 -13.20 -16.59 -5.03
N ALA A 484 -13.16 -15.85 -3.91
CA ALA A 484 -12.83 -14.42 -3.92
C ALA A 484 -11.38 -14.16 -4.38
N ALA A 485 -10.46 -15.08 -4.11
CA ALA A 485 -9.07 -15.00 -4.58
C ALA A 485 -8.98 -15.11 -6.11
N ASP A 486 -9.85 -15.92 -6.74
CA ASP A 486 -9.89 -16.07 -8.20
C ASP A 486 -10.38 -14.78 -8.87
N LEU A 487 -11.41 -14.14 -8.31
CA LEU A 487 -11.89 -12.86 -8.80
C LEU A 487 -10.87 -11.74 -8.59
N GLN A 488 -10.17 -11.72 -7.46
CA GLN A 488 -9.06 -10.80 -7.24
C GLN A 488 -7.97 -10.95 -8.32
N ALA A 489 -7.55 -12.19 -8.61
CA ALA A 489 -6.54 -12.47 -9.62
C ALA A 489 -7.01 -12.12 -11.04
N ARG A 490 -8.32 -12.25 -11.32
CA ARG A 490 -8.91 -11.94 -12.62
C ARG A 490 -9.00 -10.44 -12.91
N TYR A 491 -9.37 -9.64 -11.90
CA TYR A 491 -9.73 -8.24 -12.11
C TYR A 491 -8.70 -7.22 -11.65
N LYS A 492 -7.85 -7.54 -10.67
CA LYS A 492 -6.81 -6.60 -10.23
C LYS A 492 -5.58 -6.72 -11.11
N GLU A 493 -5.14 -5.59 -11.67
CA GLU A 493 -3.88 -5.46 -12.42
C GLU A 493 -2.65 -5.81 -11.57
N SER A 494 -2.74 -5.58 -10.26
CA SER A 494 -1.73 -5.96 -9.28
C SER A 494 -2.37 -6.53 -8.02
N ARG A 495 -1.69 -7.48 -7.37
CA ARG A 495 -2.02 -7.91 -6.01
C ARG A 495 -1.70 -6.84 -4.97
N SER A 496 -0.85 -5.86 -5.31
CA SER A 496 -0.62 -4.67 -4.50
C SER A 496 -1.81 -3.69 -4.60
N GLY A 497 -2.12 -2.99 -3.52
CA GLY A 497 -3.29 -2.11 -3.39
C GLY A 497 -4.33 -2.70 -2.45
N GLY A 498 -4.69 -1.94 -1.40
CA GLY A 498 -5.61 -2.35 -0.34
C GLY A 498 -7.06 -2.51 -0.79
N VAL A 499 -7.94 -2.84 0.15
CA VAL A 499 -9.41 -2.79 -0.01
C VAL A 499 -9.96 -1.51 0.66
N PRO A 500 -11.09 -0.95 0.22
CA PRO A 500 -11.94 -1.44 -0.86
C PRO A 500 -11.27 -1.22 -2.22
N TRP A 501 -11.33 -2.22 -3.09
CA TRP A 501 -10.97 -2.08 -4.50
C TRP A 501 -12.24 -2.31 -5.30
N PHE A 502 -12.50 -1.54 -6.34
CA PHE A 502 -13.72 -1.70 -7.12
C PHE A 502 -13.52 -1.40 -8.59
N THR A 503 -14.44 -1.93 -9.40
CA THR A 503 -14.45 -1.75 -10.84
C THR A 503 -15.88 -1.77 -11.36
N VAL A 504 -16.09 -1.03 -12.45
CA VAL A 504 -17.33 -1.13 -13.21
C VAL A 504 -17.08 -2.02 -14.42
N LEU A 505 -17.92 -3.04 -14.58
CA LEU A 505 -17.88 -4.01 -15.66
C LEU A 505 -18.98 -3.74 -16.68
N SER A 506 -18.71 -4.07 -17.94
CA SER A 506 -19.74 -4.20 -18.98
C SER A 506 -20.67 -5.40 -18.69
N GLU A 507 -21.75 -5.51 -19.45
CA GLU A 507 -22.68 -6.66 -19.38
C GLU A 507 -22.00 -8.00 -19.71
N GLU A 508 -20.93 -8.00 -20.52
CA GLU A 508 -20.10 -9.17 -20.80
C GLU A 508 -19.02 -9.42 -19.73
N GLY A 509 -18.98 -8.61 -18.68
CA GLY A 509 -18.02 -8.75 -17.59
C GLY A 509 -16.62 -8.24 -17.90
N LYS A 510 -16.47 -7.38 -18.92
CA LYS A 510 -15.19 -6.69 -19.23
C LYS A 510 -15.03 -5.45 -18.35
N VAL A 511 -13.82 -5.20 -17.88
CA VAL A 511 -13.49 -3.98 -17.11
C VAL A 511 -13.65 -2.75 -18.00
N ILE A 512 -14.43 -1.77 -17.55
CA ILE A 512 -14.52 -0.44 -18.19
C ILE A 512 -13.58 0.53 -17.46
N VAL A 513 -13.68 0.59 -16.14
CA VAL A 513 -12.87 1.46 -15.29
C VAL A 513 -12.69 0.85 -13.90
N THR A 514 -11.55 1.13 -13.25
CA THR A 514 -11.21 0.63 -11.92
C THR A 514 -11.00 1.77 -10.93
N SER A 515 -11.00 1.45 -9.64
CA SER A 515 -10.67 2.38 -8.56
C SER A 515 -9.20 2.77 -8.52
N ASN A 516 -8.37 2.28 -9.45
CA ASN A 516 -7.00 2.75 -9.59
C ASN A 516 -7.01 4.08 -10.36
N ALA A 517 -6.67 5.18 -9.69
CA ALA A 517 -6.58 6.48 -10.34
C ALA A 517 -5.35 6.53 -11.27
N PRO A 518 -5.48 7.06 -12.50
CA PRO A 518 -4.32 7.35 -13.32
C PRO A 518 -3.46 8.43 -12.65
N LYS A 519 -2.18 8.10 -12.40
CA LYS A 519 -1.08 9.01 -12.02
C LYS A 519 -1.49 10.19 -11.12
N LEU A 520 -1.59 9.95 -9.81
CA LEU A 520 -1.53 11.04 -8.83
C LEU A 520 -0.10 11.60 -8.84
N ASP A 521 0.07 12.85 -9.29
CA ASP A 521 1.32 13.61 -9.46
C ASP A 521 2.59 13.01 -8.82
N GLY A 522 3.35 12.23 -9.60
CA GLY A 522 4.69 11.75 -9.20
C GLY A 522 4.72 10.42 -8.45
N ASP A 523 3.58 9.79 -8.19
CA ASP A 523 3.50 8.36 -7.93
C ASP A 523 3.34 7.64 -9.28
N SER A 524 4.26 6.73 -9.58
CA SER A 524 4.31 5.97 -10.82
C SER A 524 3.45 4.69 -10.75
N SER A 525 2.67 4.53 -9.68
CA SER A 525 1.69 3.47 -9.54
C SER A 525 0.26 3.97 -9.80
N ASN A 526 -0.51 3.18 -10.54
CA ASN A 526 -1.97 3.23 -10.56
C ASN A 526 -2.45 2.90 -9.13
N THR A 527 -2.62 3.92 -8.28
CA THR A 527 -2.97 3.71 -6.87
C THR A 527 -4.46 3.52 -6.72
N ASN A 528 -4.85 2.44 -6.05
CA ASN A 528 -6.24 2.24 -5.64
C ASN A 528 -6.65 3.39 -4.70
N VAL A 529 -7.71 4.13 -5.05
CA VAL A 529 -8.20 5.26 -4.25
C VAL A 529 -8.91 4.84 -2.96
N GLY A 530 -9.26 3.56 -2.79
CA GLY A 530 -9.94 3.08 -1.59
C GLY A 530 -11.30 3.76 -1.39
N TYR A 531 -11.60 4.18 -0.16
CA TYR A 531 -12.74 5.09 0.07
C TYR A 531 -12.33 6.51 -0.39
N PRO A 532 -13.07 7.17 -1.31
CA PRO A 532 -12.69 8.48 -1.82
C PRO A 532 -12.74 9.57 -0.74
N SER A 533 -11.61 9.83 -0.07
CA SER A 533 -11.47 10.82 1.01
C SER A 533 -10.42 11.88 0.70
N GLU A 534 -10.04 12.07 -0.56
CA GLU A 534 -9.15 13.15 -0.99
C GLU A 534 -9.71 13.77 -2.27
N PRO A 535 -9.48 15.06 -2.56
CA PRO A 535 -10.06 15.72 -3.73
C PRO A 535 -9.84 14.95 -5.04
N LYS A 536 -8.62 14.49 -5.31
CA LYS A 536 -8.30 13.72 -6.52
C LYS A 536 -8.92 12.32 -6.53
N ALA A 537 -9.04 11.69 -5.36
CA ALA A 537 -9.73 10.40 -5.23
C ALA A 537 -11.24 10.55 -5.50
N ILE A 538 -11.85 11.64 -5.02
CA ILE A 538 -13.24 12.00 -5.29
C ILE A 538 -13.42 12.29 -6.78
N ASP A 539 -12.53 13.07 -7.40
CA ASP A 539 -12.56 13.36 -8.84
C ASP A 539 -12.52 12.09 -9.69
N HIS A 540 -11.61 11.16 -9.34
CA HIS A 540 -11.53 9.87 -10.02
C HIS A 540 -12.82 9.08 -9.86
N PHE A 541 -13.36 8.96 -8.64
CA PHE A 541 -14.61 8.25 -8.38
C PHE A 541 -15.80 8.84 -9.16
N ILE A 542 -15.96 10.17 -9.16
CA ILE A 542 -17.01 10.85 -9.92
C ILE A 542 -16.83 10.63 -11.43
N SER A 543 -15.60 10.69 -11.94
CA SER A 543 -15.29 10.39 -13.34
C SER A 543 -15.65 8.96 -13.72
N MET A 544 -15.41 7.97 -12.85
CA MET A 544 -15.85 6.59 -13.07
C MET A 544 -17.37 6.49 -13.25
N LEU A 545 -18.13 7.18 -12.39
CA LEU A 545 -19.59 7.20 -12.46
C LEU A 545 -20.07 7.87 -13.75
N GLN A 546 -19.48 9.00 -14.12
CA GLN A 546 -19.83 9.74 -15.33
C GLN A 546 -19.55 8.93 -16.61
N GLN A 547 -18.44 8.18 -16.65
CA GLN A 547 -18.08 7.33 -17.78
C GLN A 547 -19.00 6.11 -17.95
N THR A 548 -19.57 5.61 -16.85
CA THR A 548 -20.23 4.29 -16.84
C THR A 548 -21.72 4.33 -16.60
N ALA A 549 -22.27 5.47 -16.20
CA ALA A 549 -23.69 5.70 -16.02
C ALA A 549 -24.13 6.96 -16.79
N PRO A 550 -24.29 6.87 -18.13
CA PRO A 550 -24.58 8.03 -18.98
C PRO A 550 -25.93 8.70 -18.70
N ARG A 551 -26.82 8.04 -17.95
CA ARG A 551 -28.12 8.58 -17.51
C ARG A 551 -28.05 9.33 -16.18
N MET A 552 -26.89 9.38 -15.52
CA MET A 552 -26.72 10.12 -14.28
C MET A 552 -26.56 11.61 -14.63
N THR A 553 -27.34 12.48 -13.98
CA THR A 553 -27.32 13.92 -14.27
C THR A 553 -26.11 14.60 -13.61
N ALA A 554 -25.76 15.80 -14.08
CA ALA A 554 -24.71 16.60 -13.45
C ALA A 554 -25.04 16.92 -11.98
N ASP A 555 -26.32 17.23 -11.69
CA ASP A 555 -26.76 17.52 -10.33
C ASP A 555 -26.59 16.32 -9.39
N MET A 556 -26.91 15.10 -9.85
CA MET A 556 -26.68 13.87 -9.07
C MET A 556 -25.19 13.64 -8.80
N LEU A 557 -24.32 13.87 -9.80
CA LEU A 557 -22.88 13.72 -9.62
C LEU A 557 -22.32 14.74 -8.61
N GLU A 558 -22.83 15.98 -8.63
CA GLU A 558 -22.44 17.01 -7.66
C GLU A 558 -22.97 16.72 -6.25
N GLU A 559 -24.17 16.14 -6.11
CA GLU A 559 -24.68 15.69 -4.81
C GLU A 559 -23.80 14.58 -4.21
N LEU A 560 -23.43 13.58 -5.02
CA LEU A 560 -22.51 12.51 -4.62
C LEU A 560 -21.15 13.08 -4.20
N ARG A 561 -20.61 14.02 -4.99
CA ARG A 561 -19.35 14.73 -4.69
C ARG A 561 -19.44 15.46 -3.35
N ALA A 562 -20.48 16.28 -3.16
CA ALA A 562 -20.68 17.04 -1.93
C ALA A 562 -20.82 16.13 -0.69
N SER A 563 -21.50 14.98 -0.84
CA SER A 563 -21.61 13.98 0.22
C SER A 563 -20.27 13.34 0.58
N LEU A 564 -19.37 13.11 -0.38
CA LEU A 564 -18.02 12.60 -0.11
C LEU A 564 -17.15 13.67 0.57
N SER A 565 -17.22 14.93 0.11
CA SER A 565 -16.44 16.03 0.67
C SER A 565 -16.82 16.39 2.11
N LYS A 566 -18.07 16.17 2.53
CA LYS A 566 -18.52 16.38 3.93
C LYS A 566 -18.01 15.31 4.90
N ARG A 567 -17.50 14.18 4.40
CA ARG A 567 -16.99 13.05 5.19
C ARG A 567 -15.46 13.01 5.24
N LEU A 568 -14.81 14.09 4.80
CA LEU A 568 -13.41 14.43 5.04
C LEU A 568 -13.27 14.92 6.48
#